data_AF-A0A939W4R1-F1
#
_entry.id   AF-A0A939W4R1-F1
#
_cell.length_a   1.000
_cell.length_b   1.000
_cell.length_c   1.000
_cell.angle_alpha   90.00
_cell.angle_beta   90.00
_cell.angle_gamma   90.00
#
_symmetry.space_group_name_H-M   'P 1'
#
loop_
_entity.id
_entity.type
_entity.pdbx_description
1 polymer ?
#
loop_
_entity_poly.entity_id
_entity_poly.type
_entity_poly.pdbx_seq_one_letter_code
_entity_poly.pdbx_strand_id
1 'polypeptide(L)'
;MNTTAEKLTEDFVRESKWILGDNLVGIYLHGSAVMGCFNPLKSDIDLLVVVENDMPDETKRAYMDMVVALNAHAPAKGIEMSVVKREVCKPFVYPTPFVLHFSAMHLGWYRDNPDDYIKKMNGTDKDLAAHVTVIRTRGVCLYGKPVADVFGAVPAEDYMDSIWNDICDAEDDIAEDTMYLTLNLARVYAWQQEGKVFSKQEGGAWGLKNLPEKYHELLRKALSEYRGETPGYDIGAAKEYAGAMLRLIGNNMQPMNAALLGLFSGFPDRHFNDALADVLKENLPKRDLIVFISADPENYEQNDDDRDGMHEMLAEIGLAFAKKHVIDRRTAAAEAVRLIREADCIWLMGGEPTWQIKLIRDLGIDTELHKSKAVILGVSAGSMNLGRTVAYIWDDPHFYEALGFTNLTIKAHYEEGEWFIPRLKEMSMTHPIVAMEDMSAIYVKGDRIRKVGKMHLIDKGEIGPITDEKLKELNHRESN
;
A
#
# COMPACT_ATOMS: atom_id res chain seq x y z
N MET A 1 21.23 19.95 -14.53
CA MET A 1 20.28 20.25 -15.63
C MET A 1 21.08 20.69 -16.86
N ASN A 2 20.48 20.87 -18.04
CA ASN A 2 21.17 21.49 -19.17
C ASN A 2 20.84 23.01 -19.22
N THR A 3 21.64 23.77 -19.97
CA THR A 3 21.52 25.24 -20.04
C THR A 3 20.15 25.72 -20.54
N THR A 4 19.49 24.94 -21.41
CA THR A 4 18.15 25.27 -21.92
C THR A 4 17.10 25.19 -20.82
N ALA A 5 17.12 24.13 -20.01
CA ALA A 5 16.18 23.94 -18.92
C ALA A 5 16.43 24.94 -17.77
N GLU A 6 17.70 25.29 -17.50
CA GLU A 6 18.04 26.35 -16.55
C GLU A 6 17.42 27.69 -16.97
N LYS A 7 17.64 28.10 -18.23
CA LYS A 7 17.04 29.32 -18.76
C LYS A 7 15.50 29.30 -18.72
N LEU A 8 14.89 28.16 -19.06
CA LEU A 8 13.44 27.99 -18.97
C LEU A 8 12.94 28.23 -17.54
N THR A 9 13.62 27.68 -16.52
CA THR A 9 13.24 27.89 -15.12
C THR A 9 13.47 29.33 -14.65
N GLU A 10 14.50 30.01 -15.13
CA GLU A 10 14.73 31.43 -14.85
C GLU A 10 13.63 32.32 -15.45
N ASP A 11 13.25 32.06 -16.70
CA ASP A 11 12.15 32.73 -17.38
C ASP A 11 10.82 32.46 -16.65
N PHE A 12 10.55 31.20 -16.28
CA PHE A 12 9.38 30.81 -15.48
C PHE A 12 9.29 31.59 -14.17
N VAL A 13 10.39 31.67 -13.42
CA VAL A 13 10.45 32.42 -12.15
C VAL A 13 10.18 33.90 -12.38
N ARG A 14 10.79 34.51 -13.41
CA ARG A 14 10.63 35.94 -13.70
C ARG A 14 9.17 36.28 -14.01
N GLU A 15 8.55 35.55 -14.94
CA GLU A 15 7.17 35.81 -15.34
C GLU A 15 6.19 35.49 -14.21
N SER A 16 6.44 34.42 -13.43
CA SER A 16 5.60 34.07 -12.27
C SER A 16 5.57 35.17 -11.22
N LYS A 17 6.72 35.79 -10.94
CA LYS A 17 6.80 36.92 -10.00
C LYS A 17 6.00 38.13 -10.50
N TRP A 18 6.03 38.38 -11.80
CA TRP A 18 5.28 39.48 -12.41
C TRP A 18 3.76 39.25 -12.32
N ILE A 19 3.30 38.04 -12.61
CA ILE A 19 1.87 37.71 -12.66
C ILE A 19 1.26 37.55 -11.26
N LEU A 20 1.98 36.87 -10.35
CA LEU A 20 1.46 36.52 -9.03
C LEU A 20 1.78 37.56 -7.94
N GLY A 21 2.79 38.42 -8.16
CA GLY A 21 3.18 39.48 -7.24
C GLY A 21 3.38 38.98 -5.81
N ASP A 22 2.80 39.70 -4.85
CA ASP A 22 2.88 39.39 -3.42
C ASP A 22 2.15 38.10 -3.03
N ASN A 23 1.32 37.53 -3.92
CA ASN A 23 0.64 36.27 -3.65
C ASN A 23 1.58 35.06 -3.79
N LEU A 24 2.74 35.22 -4.45
CA LEU A 24 3.71 34.14 -4.66
C LEU A 24 4.54 33.88 -3.40
N VAL A 25 4.40 32.69 -2.81
CA VAL A 25 5.17 32.25 -1.64
C VAL A 25 6.48 31.59 -2.05
N GLY A 26 6.47 30.79 -3.10
CA GLY A 26 7.67 30.19 -3.65
C GLY A 26 7.43 29.28 -4.86
N ILE A 27 8.53 28.99 -5.56
CA ILE A 27 8.59 28.11 -6.72
C ILE A 27 9.65 27.06 -6.45
N TYR A 28 9.26 25.80 -6.54
CA TYR A 28 10.10 24.66 -6.18
C TYR A 28 10.22 23.71 -7.36
N LEU A 29 11.46 23.34 -7.66
CA LEU A 29 11.81 22.38 -8.69
C LEU A 29 12.08 21.03 -8.04
N HIS A 30 11.55 19.96 -8.64
CA HIS A 30 11.80 18.59 -8.19
C HIS A 30 12.03 17.63 -9.36
N GLY A 31 11.93 16.34 -9.06
CA GLY A 31 12.05 15.26 -10.03
C GLY A 31 13.42 15.17 -10.69
N SER A 32 13.43 14.71 -11.94
CA SER A 32 14.67 14.28 -12.60
C SER A 32 15.70 15.40 -12.76
N ALA A 33 15.24 16.65 -12.88
CA ALA A 33 16.05 17.85 -13.07
C ALA A 33 17.04 18.12 -11.91
N VAL A 34 16.67 17.72 -10.68
CA VAL A 34 17.46 17.92 -9.44
C VAL A 34 18.03 16.62 -8.89
N MET A 35 17.59 15.47 -9.39
CA MET A 35 18.02 14.15 -8.92
C MET A 35 19.22 13.56 -9.71
N GLY A 36 19.81 14.32 -10.63
CA GLY A 36 21.02 13.91 -11.36
C GLY A 36 20.77 12.91 -12.49
N CYS A 37 19.52 12.65 -12.86
CA CYS A 37 19.12 11.69 -13.89
C CYS A 37 18.27 12.32 -15.01
N PHE A 38 18.36 13.64 -15.19
CA PHE A 38 17.61 14.39 -16.20
C PHE A 38 18.00 13.97 -17.64
N ASN A 39 17.01 13.59 -18.45
CA ASN A 39 17.17 13.28 -19.85
C ASN A 39 16.27 14.19 -20.71
N PRO A 40 16.80 15.13 -21.51
CA PRO A 40 15.99 16.06 -22.31
C PRO A 40 14.98 15.41 -23.27
N LEU A 41 15.16 14.14 -23.64
CA LEU A 41 14.26 13.40 -24.52
C LEU A 41 13.14 12.66 -23.78
N LYS A 42 13.32 12.43 -22.47
CA LYS A 42 12.46 11.54 -21.67
C LYS A 42 11.97 12.17 -20.36
N SER A 43 12.49 13.35 -20.00
CA SER A 43 12.19 14.10 -18.78
C SER A 43 11.41 15.36 -19.08
N ASP A 44 10.46 15.63 -18.20
CA ASP A 44 9.73 16.86 -17.96
C ASP A 44 10.51 17.80 -17.03
N ILE A 45 9.95 18.99 -16.81
CA ILE A 45 10.36 19.96 -15.79
C ILE A 45 9.25 20.05 -14.75
N ASP A 46 9.50 19.47 -13.58
CA ASP A 46 8.53 19.34 -12.49
C ASP A 46 8.57 20.54 -11.54
N LEU A 47 7.48 21.31 -11.51
CA LEU A 47 7.36 22.55 -10.74
C LEU A 47 6.18 22.50 -9.76
N LEU A 48 6.45 22.82 -8.50
CA LEU A 48 5.40 23.11 -7.52
C LEU A 48 5.46 24.59 -7.16
N VAL A 49 4.34 25.28 -7.37
CA VAL A 49 4.18 26.70 -7.07
C VAL A 49 3.27 26.84 -5.85
N VAL A 50 3.70 27.65 -4.89
CA VAL A 50 2.93 27.90 -3.66
C VAL A 50 2.48 29.35 -3.64
N VAL A 51 1.18 29.55 -3.44
CA VAL A 51 0.55 30.87 -3.28
C VAL A 51 -0.03 31.05 -1.88
N GLU A 52 -0.15 32.28 -1.40
CA GLU A 52 -0.70 32.55 -0.06
C GLU A 52 -2.23 32.51 -0.07
N ASN A 53 -2.87 33.10 -1.09
CA ASN A 53 -4.32 33.24 -1.24
C ASN A 53 -4.82 32.69 -2.60
N ASP A 54 -6.14 32.63 -2.76
CA ASP A 54 -6.79 32.27 -4.02
C ASP A 54 -6.33 33.10 -5.21
N MET A 55 -6.32 32.47 -6.38
CA MET A 55 -6.04 33.13 -7.66
C MET A 55 -7.35 33.48 -8.38
N PRO A 56 -7.62 34.76 -8.70
CA PRO A 56 -8.71 35.14 -9.59
C PRO A 56 -8.57 34.49 -10.97
N ASP A 57 -9.69 34.24 -11.66
CA ASP A 57 -9.70 33.59 -12.97
C ASP A 57 -8.84 34.34 -14.01
N GLU A 58 -8.84 35.67 -13.98
CA GLU A 58 -7.98 36.50 -14.86
C GLU A 58 -6.48 36.24 -14.60
N THR A 59 -6.09 36.09 -13.32
CA THR A 59 -4.71 35.74 -12.94
C THR A 59 -4.38 34.32 -13.36
N LYS A 60 -5.29 33.36 -13.15
CA LYS A 60 -5.09 31.98 -13.60
C LYS A 60 -4.93 31.90 -15.12
N ARG A 61 -5.73 32.67 -15.87
CA ARG A 61 -5.65 32.78 -17.33
C ARG A 61 -4.29 33.31 -17.77
N ALA A 62 -3.86 34.45 -17.23
CA ALA A 62 -2.55 35.01 -17.55
C ALA A 62 -1.40 34.05 -17.20
N TYR A 63 -1.53 33.35 -16.06
CA TYR A 63 -0.55 32.38 -15.62
C TYR A 63 -0.48 31.16 -16.56
N MET A 64 -1.62 30.63 -16.99
CA MET A 64 -1.64 29.53 -17.96
C MET A 64 -1.15 29.93 -19.35
N ASP A 65 -1.47 31.13 -19.83
CA ASP A 65 -0.93 31.65 -21.09
C ASP A 65 0.61 31.70 -21.05
N MET A 66 1.18 32.11 -19.91
CA MET A 66 2.62 32.08 -19.66
C MET A 66 3.17 30.65 -19.63
N VAL A 67 2.55 29.73 -18.87
CA VAL A 67 2.98 28.33 -18.78
C VAL A 67 2.99 27.67 -20.16
N VAL A 68 1.95 27.88 -20.97
CA VAL A 68 1.84 27.32 -22.33
C VAL A 68 2.89 27.90 -23.27
N ALA A 69 3.19 29.20 -23.19
CA ALA A 69 4.23 29.83 -23.99
C ALA A 69 5.63 29.30 -23.64
N LEU A 70 5.92 29.10 -22.35
CA LEU A 70 7.18 28.50 -21.90
C LEU A 70 7.26 27.02 -22.25
N ASN A 71 6.16 26.28 -22.16
CA ASN A 71 6.11 24.86 -22.52
C ASN A 71 6.51 24.62 -23.98
N ALA A 72 6.30 25.58 -24.89
CA ALA A 72 6.76 25.49 -26.28
C ALA A 72 8.29 25.44 -26.43
N HIS A 73 9.03 25.84 -25.39
CA HIS A 73 10.50 25.82 -25.32
C HIS A 73 11.03 24.74 -24.36
N ALA A 74 10.13 23.95 -23.77
CA ALA A 74 10.47 22.92 -22.81
C ALA A 74 11.01 21.65 -23.51
N PRO A 75 11.61 20.71 -22.75
CA PRO A 75 11.98 19.38 -23.24
C PRO A 75 10.79 18.62 -23.85
N ALA A 76 11.04 17.47 -24.46
CA ALA A 76 10.01 16.72 -25.21
C ALA A 76 8.74 16.38 -24.40
N LYS A 77 8.88 16.13 -23.08
CA LYS A 77 7.75 15.85 -22.16
C LYS A 77 7.07 17.12 -21.62
N GLY A 78 7.69 18.28 -21.80
CA GLY A 78 7.12 19.57 -21.43
C GLY A 78 7.37 19.97 -19.98
N ILE A 79 6.54 20.89 -19.50
CA ILE A 79 6.44 21.33 -18.11
C ILE A 79 5.31 20.54 -17.44
N GLU A 80 5.57 20.05 -16.23
CA GLU A 80 4.54 19.59 -15.32
C GLU A 80 4.49 20.55 -14.13
N MET A 81 3.32 21.11 -13.84
CA MET A 81 3.19 22.15 -12.84
C MET A 81 1.89 22.04 -12.05
N SER A 82 1.99 22.16 -10.74
CA SER A 82 0.83 22.38 -9.86
C SER A 82 0.97 23.66 -9.06
N VAL A 83 -0.15 24.35 -8.82
CA VAL A 83 -0.24 25.49 -7.91
C VAL A 83 -1.07 25.10 -6.69
N VAL A 84 -0.50 25.24 -5.50
CA VAL A 84 -1.17 24.93 -4.23
C VAL A 84 -1.16 26.13 -3.29
N LYS A 85 -2.12 26.18 -2.36
CA LYS A 85 -2.11 27.19 -1.30
C LYS A 85 -1.12 26.81 -0.20
N ARG A 86 -0.49 27.80 0.42
CA ARG A 86 0.46 27.59 1.52
C ARG A 86 -0.16 26.82 2.70
N GLU A 87 -1.44 27.04 2.98
CA GLU A 87 -2.14 26.42 4.11
C GLU A 87 -2.20 24.89 4.03
N VAL A 88 -2.13 24.31 2.83
CA VAL A 88 -2.15 22.84 2.64
C VAL A 88 -0.76 22.21 2.70
N CYS A 89 0.30 23.02 2.79
CA CYS A 89 1.68 22.54 2.77
C CYS A 89 2.24 22.24 4.17
N LYS A 90 1.77 22.93 5.22
CA LYS A 90 2.29 22.80 6.60
C LYS A 90 1.25 23.24 7.66
N PRO A 91 0.57 22.31 8.35
CA PRO A 91 0.66 20.85 8.18
C PRO A 91 0.23 20.40 6.78
N PHE A 92 0.78 19.29 6.30
CA PHE A 92 0.44 18.74 4.99
C PHE A 92 -0.99 18.20 4.99
N VAL A 93 -1.75 18.45 3.91
CA VAL A 93 -3.13 17.99 3.74
C VAL A 93 -3.18 16.99 2.57
N TYR A 94 -3.81 15.83 2.80
CA TYR A 94 -3.93 14.75 1.83
C TYR A 94 -5.38 14.22 1.71
N PRO A 95 -5.88 13.90 0.49
CA PRO A 95 -5.35 14.28 -0.82
C PRO A 95 -5.20 15.80 -0.98
N THR A 96 -4.18 16.25 -1.73
CA THR A 96 -3.73 17.65 -1.65
C THR A 96 -4.58 18.54 -2.55
N PRO A 97 -5.26 19.57 -2.02
CA PRO A 97 -5.99 20.53 -2.85
C PRO A 97 -5.05 21.36 -3.73
N PHE A 98 -5.35 21.48 -5.02
CA PHE A 98 -4.65 22.34 -5.96
C PHE A 98 -5.59 23.39 -6.59
N VAL A 99 -5.01 24.54 -6.90
CA VAL A 99 -5.69 25.72 -7.48
C VAL A 99 -5.65 25.70 -9.00
N LEU A 100 -4.60 25.09 -9.55
CA LEU A 100 -4.32 24.95 -10.97
C LEU A 100 -3.31 23.81 -11.16
N HIS A 101 -3.45 23.04 -12.24
CA HIS A 101 -2.51 21.98 -12.60
C HIS A 101 -2.32 21.96 -14.12
N PHE A 102 -1.10 21.78 -14.61
CA PHE A 102 -0.76 21.71 -16.02
C PHE A 102 0.20 20.56 -16.31
N SER A 103 -0.05 19.89 -17.43
CA SER A 103 0.89 18.98 -18.08
C SER A 103 0.68 19.08 -19.60
N ALA A 104 1.60 18.55 -20.40
CA ALA A 104 1.47 18.60 -21.86
C ALA A 104 0.16 17.95 -22.38
N MET A 105 -0.43 17.00 -21.64
CA MET A 105 -1.71 16.37 -21.98
C MET A 105 -2.89 17.36 -21.94
N HIS A 106 -2.79 18.38 -21.10
CA HIS A 106 -3.82 19.41 -20.93
C HIS A 106 -3.78 20.51 -22.00
N LEU A 107 -2.74 20.53 -22.83
CA LEU A 107 -2.50 21.60 -23.81
C LEU A 107 -3.64 21.74 -24.83
N GLY A 108 -4.25 20.63 -25.25
CA GLY A 108 -5.39 20.64 -26.17
C GLY A 108 -6.61 21.31 -25.53
N TRP A 109 -7.01 20.86 -24.34
CA TRP A 109 -8.16 21.42 -23.62
C TRP A 109 -7.99 22.92 -23.35
N TYR A 110 -6.80 23.35 -22.89
CA TYR A 110 -6.55 24.77 -22.66
C TYR A 110 -6.64 25.59 -23.95
N ARG A 111 -6.11 25.09 -25.08
CA ARG A 111 -6.16 25.82 -26.36
C ARG A 111 -7.58 25.92 -26.91
N ASP A 112 -8.37 24.87 -26.76
CA ASP A 112 -9.73 24.81 -27.31
C ASP A 112 -10.71 25.66 -26.50
N ASN A 113 -10.62 25.62 -25.16
CA ASN A 113 -11.49 26.40 -24.29
C ASN A 113 -10.78 26.83 -22.98
N PRO A 114 -9.99 27.91 -23.04
CA PRO A 114 -9.23 28.37 -21.88
C PRO A 114 -10.13 28.72 -20.69
N ASP A 115 -11.29 29.35 -20.93
CA ASP A 115 -12.17 29.79 -19.85
C ASP A 115 -12.80 28.60 -19.10
N ASP A 116 -13.12 27.52 -19.82
CA ASP A 116 -13.60 26.28 -19.22
C ASP A 116 -12.49 25.59 -18.41
N TYR A 117 -11.28 25.57 -18.95
CA TYR A 117 -10.10 25.03 -18.26
C TYR A 117 -9.84 25.76 -16.95
N ILE A 118 -9.78 27.10 -16.96
CA ILE A 118 -9.54 27.91 -15.76
C ILE A 118 -10.60 27.64 -14.66
N LYS A 119 -11.86 27.45 -15.06
CA LYS A 119 -12.97 27.20 -14.12
C LYS A 119 -12.98 25.80 -13.55
N LYS A 120 -12.52 24.79 -14.31
CA LYS A 120 -12.63 23.37 -13.93
C LYS A 120 -11.32 22.74 -13.47
N MET A 121 -10.16 23.32 -13.79
CA MET A 121 -8.86 22.81 -13.39
C MET A 121 -8.54 23.18 -11.92
N ASN A 122 -9.29 22.56 -11.02
CA ASN A 122 -9.12 22.61 -9.58
C ASN A 122 -9.61 21.28 -8.98
N GLY A 123 -9.16 20.95 -7.78
CA GLY A 123 -9.54 19.71 -7.13
C GLY A 123 -8.50 19.26 -6.14
N THR A 124 -8.40 17.95 -5.95
CA THR A 124 -7.38 17.32 -5.12
C THR A 124 -6.55 16.36 -5.94
N ASP A 125 -5.27 16.27 -5.62
CA ASP A 125 -4.32 15.37 -6.28
C ASP A 125 -3.52 14.60 -5.23
N LYS A 126 -3.48 13.28 -5.38
CA LYS A 126 -2.72 12.38 -4.52
C LYS A 126 -1.22 12.44 -4.83
N ASP A 127 -0.83 12.70 -6.07
CA ASP A 127 0.57 12.68 -6.53
C ASP A 127 1.41 13.80 -5.89
N LEU A 128 0.73 14.85 -5.43
CA LEU A 128 1.36 15.93 -4.69
C LEU A 128 2.03 15.49 -3.38
N ALA A 129 1.62 14.37 -2.78
CA ALA A 129 2.33 13.80 -1.64
C ALA A 129 3.74 13.31 -2.04
N ALA A 130 3.87 12.67 -3.22
CA ALA A 130 5.17 12.34 -3.78
C ALA A 130 5.98 13.58 -4.11
N HIS A 131 5.37 14.58 -4.75
CA HIS A 131 6.05 15.82 -5.13
C HIS A 131 6.63 16.54 -3.90
N VAL A 132 5.84 16.75 -2.86
CA VAL A 132 6.30 17.40 -1.62
C VAL A 132 7.38 16.58 -0.92
N THR A 133 7.27 15.25 -0.91
CA THR A 133 8.30 14.37 -0.32
C THR A 133 9.63 14.49 -1.05
N VAL A 134 9.60 14.49 -2.39
CA VAL A 134 10.80 14.71 -3.22
C VAL A 134 11.35 16.13 -3.00
N ILE A 135 10.50 17.16 -2.97
CA ILE A 135 10.93 18.54 -2.73
C ILE A 135 11.66 18.67 -1.39
N ARG A 136 11.11 18.09 -0.32
CA ARG A 136 11.70 18.15 1.03
C ARG A 136 13.05 17.47 1.14
N THR A 137 13.28 16.44 0.35
CA THR A 137 14.48 15.59 0.44
C THR A 137 15.55 15.97 -0.57
N ARG A 138 15.15 16.34 -1.79
CA ARG A 138 16.02 16.47 -2.97
C ARG A 138 15.69 17.70 -3.82
N GLY A 139 14.66 18.48 -3.49
CA GLY A 139 14.18 19.62 -4.28
C GLY A 139 15.07 20.86 -4.20
N VAL A 140 14.84 21.79 -5.12
CA VAL A 140 15.49 23.10 -5.17
C VAL A 140 14.43 24.20 -5.06
N CYS A 141 14.63 25.14 -4.13
CA CYS A 141 13.86 26.38 -4.11
C CYS A 141 14.42 27.32 -5.19
N LEU A 142 13.66 27.57 -6.25
CA LEU A 142 14.03 28.50 -7.32
C LEU A 142 13.74 29.95 -6.92
N TYR A 143 12.70 30.16 -6.12
CA TYR A 143 12.31 31.47 -5.61
C TYR A 143 11.44 31.35 -4.36
N GLY A 144 11.51 32.35 -3.48
CA GLY A 144 10.63 32.48 -2.33
C GLY A 144 11.21 31.90 -1.04
N LYS A 145 10.33 31.39 -0.17
CA LYS A 145 10.72 30.86 1.14
C LYS A 145 11.50 29.54 1.02
N PRO A 146 12.40 29.23 1.97
CA PRO A 146 13.06 27.92 2.02
C PRO A 146 12.07 26.75 2.12
N VAL A 147 12.43 25.60 1.55
CA VAL A 147 11.60 24.38 1.54
C VAL A 147 11.13 23.98 2.95
N ALA A 148 12.03 24.03 3.95
CA ALA A 148 11.73 23.65 5.33
C ALA A 148 10.70 24.56 6.01
N ASP A 149 10.54 25.80 5.53
CA ASP A 149 9.61 26.77 6.11
C ASP A 149 8.20 26.61 5.53
N VAL A 150 8.08 26.09 4.31
CA VAL A 150 6.81 25.96 3.59
C VAL A 150 6.22 24.57 3.68
N PHE A 151 7.03 23.51 3.62
CA PHE A 151 6.54 22.14 3.57
C PHE A 151 6.75 21.39 4.88
N GLY A 152 5.64 20.92 5.48
CA GLY A 152 5.62 19.99 6.60
C GLY A 152 6.00 18.58 6.17
N ALA A 153 6.24 17.69 7.14
CA ALA A 153 6.44 16.27 6.84
C ALA A 153 5.16 15.67 6.23
N VAL A 154 5.33 14.90 5.16
CA VAL A 154 4.27 14.09 4.56
C VAL A 154 4.24 12.76 5.33
N PRO A 155 3.08 12.31 5.83
CA PRO A 155 2.93 10.98 6.41
C PRO A 155 3.37 9.88 5.43
N ALA A 156 4.02 8.82 5.94
CA ALA A 156 4.50 7.74 5.09
C ALA A 156 3.36 7.00 4.37
N GLU A 157 2.19 6.91 5.01
CA GLU A 157 0.97 6.35 4.43
C GLU A 157 0.45 7.14 3.22
N ASP A 158 0.46 8.48 3.31
CA ASP A 158 0.04 9.37 2.20
C ASP A 158 1.03 9.30 1.03
N TYR A 159 2.33 9.26 1.32
CA TYR A 159 3.36 9.06 0.30
C TYR A 159 3.24 7.67 -0.35
N MET A 160 2.95 6.63 0.42
CA MET A 160 2.75 5.28 -0.10
C MET A 160 1.51 5.20 -0.98
N ASP A 161 0.35 5.73 -0.54
CA ASP A 161 -0.86 5.77 -1.35
C ASP A 161 -0.59 6.51 -2.67
N SER A 162 0.12 7.64 -2.63
CA SER A 162 0.55 8.36 -3.84
C SER A 162 1.37 7.51 -4.80
N ILE A 163 2.51 6.95 -4.36
CA ILE A 163 3.38 6.18 -5.27
C ILE A 163 2.80 4.81 -5.65
N TRP A 164 1.83 4.30 -4.89
CA TRP A 164 1.09 3.08 -5.24
C TRP A 164 0.16 3.31 -6.42
N ASN A 165 -0.56 4.44 -6.45
CA ASN A 165 -1.48 4.76 -7.56
C ASN A 165 -0.73 4.86 -8.90
N ASP A 166 0.58 5.18 -8.90
CA ASP A 166 1.44 5.21 -10.09
C ASP A 166 1.84 3.81 -10.60
N ILE A 167 1.61 2.75 -9.83
CA ILE A 167 2.02 1.38 -10.19
C ILE A 167 0.93 0.32 -10.05
N CYS A 168 -0.21 0.60 -9.41
CA CYS A 168 -1.16 -0.44 -8.99
C CYS A 168 -1.72 -1.30 -10.13
N ASP A 169 -1.81 -0.72 -11.33
CA ASP A 169 -2.31 -1.37 -12.55
C ASP A 169 -1.16 -1.84 -13.48
N ALA A 170 0.09 -1.86 -12.98
CA ALA A 170 1.27 -2.15 -13.80
C ALA A 170 1.22 -3.53 -14.49
N GLU A 171 0.56 -4.54 -13.92
CA GLU A 171 0.46 -5.85 -14.58
C GLU A 171 -0.33 -5.79 -15.91
N ASP A 172 -1.34 -4.92 -15.96
CA ASP A 172 -2.14 -4.68 -17.16
C ASP A 172 -1.44 -3.70 -18.11
N ASP A 173 -0.85 -2.64 -17.57
CA ASP A 173 -0.37 -1.48 -18.33
C ASP A 173 1.11 -1.56 -18.79
N ILE A 174 1.91 -2.50 -18.26
CA ILE A 174 3.36 -2.56 -18.57
C ILE A 174 3.69 -2.79 -20.04
N ALA A 175 2.75 -3.27 -20.84
CA ALA A 175 2.93 -3.37 -22.29
C ALA A 175 2.95 -2.01 -23.00
N GLU A 176 2.32 -0.98 -22.41
CA GLU A 176 2.18 0.36 -23.00
C GLU A 176 3.35 1.27 -22.64
N ASP A 177 3.86 1.17 -21.41
CA ASP A 177 5.03 1.92 -20.94
C ASP A 177 6.01 1.04 -20.13
N THR A 178 6.61 0.07 -20.81
CA THR A 178 7.46 -0.96 -20.17
C THR A 178 8.61 -0.38 -19.38
N MET A 179 9.32 0.61 -19.92
CA MET A 179 10.43 1.26 -19.22
C MET A 179 9.98 1.96 -17.95
N TYR A 180 8.92 2.77 -18.06
CA TYR A 180 8.43 3.58 -16.96
C TYR A 180 7.98 2.70 -15.78
N LEU A 181 7.09 1.73 -16.05
CA LEU A 181 6.54 0.86 -15.02
C LEU A 181 7.61 -0.07 -14.43
N THR A 182 8.54 -0.58 -15.24
CA THR A 182 9.67 -1.38 -14.73
C THR A 182 10.50 -0.60 -13.71
N LEU A 183 10.89 0.64 -14.04
CA LEU A 183 11.74 1.45 -13.15
C LEU A 183 10.96 1.99 -11.94
N ASN A 184 9.68 2.30 -12.10
CA ASN A 184 8.85 2.76 -11.00
C ASN A 184 8.57 1.65 -9.98
N LEU A 185 8.25 0.43 -10.42
CA LEU A 185 8.11 -0.72 -9.52
C LEU A 185 9.39 -0.96 -8.70
N ALA A 186 10.56 -0.96 -9.36
CA ALA A 186 11.84 -1.09 -8.67
C ALA A 186 12.08 0.05 -7.66
N ARG A 187 11.76 1.30 -8.05
CA ARG A 187 11.91 2.49 -7.21
C ARG A 187 11.00 2.46 -5.98
N VAL A 188 9.74 2.06 -6.14
CA VAL A 188 8.77 1.98 -5.05
C VAL A 188 9.20 0.91 -4.04
N TYR A 189 9.58 -0.28 -4.53
CA TYR A 189 10.08 -1.32 -3.65
C TYR A 189 11.37 -0.90 -2.94
N ALA A 190 12.31 -0.24 -3.63
CA ALA A 190 13.52 0.29 -3.00
C ALA A 190 13.21 1.30 -1.87
N TRP A 191 12.24 2.21 -2.08
CA TRP A 191 11.80 3.12 -1.03
C TRP A 191 11.25 2.38 0.17
N GLN A 192 10.46 1.33 -0.05
CA GLN A 192 9.86 0.53 1.02
C GLN A 192 10.91 -0.19 1.87
N GLN A 193 12.01 -0.61 1.26
CA GLN A 193 13.11 -1.28 1.95
C GLN A 193 14.08 -0.32 2.67
N GLU A 194 14.30 0.90 2.14
CA GLU A 194 15.33 1.80 2.68
C GLU A 194 14.81 3.10 3.29
N GLY A 195 13.52 3.41 3.14
CA GLY A 195 12.90 4.66 3.59
C GLY A 195 13.43 5.93 2.91
N LYS A 196 14.12 5.79 1.76
CA LYS A 196 14.76 6.90 1.03
C LYS A 196 14.10 7.11 -0.32
N VAL A 197 14.08 8.36 -0.79
CA VAL A 197 13.56 8.71 -2.11
C VAL A 197 14.60 8.37 -3.19
N PHE A 198 14.21 7.52 -4.14
CA PHE A 198 15.03 7.11 -5.28
C PHE A 198 14.56 7.77 -6.58
N SER A 199 15.48 8.07 -7.49
CA SER A 199 15.15 8.32 -8.90
C SER A 199 14.84 7.02 -9.63
N LYS A 200 14.31 7.10 -10.86
CA LYS A 200 14.12 5.93 -11.73
C LYS A 200 15.44 5.19 -11.99
N GLN A 201 16.52 5.94 -12.22
CA GLN A 201 17.85 5.37 -12.44
C GLN A 201 18.40 4.70 -11.17
N GLU A 202 18.30 5.35 -10.00
CA GLU A 202 18.73 4.75 -8.74
C GLU A 202 17.88 3.52 -8.38
N GLY A 203 16.56 3.57 -8.60
CA GLY A 203 15.64 2.45 -8.37
C GLY A 203 15.97 1.25 -9.26
N GLY A 204 16.22 1.46 -10.56
CA GLY A 204 16.66 0.38 -11.45
C GLY A 204 18.02 -0.19 -11.04
N ALA A 205 18.98 0.65 -10.64
CA ALA A 205 20.29 0.22 -10.16
C ALA A 205 20.21 -0.55 -8.83
N TRP A 206 19.30 -0.14 -7.94
CA TRP A 206 18.97 -0.86 -6.72
C TRP A 206 18.34 -2.22 -7.05
N GLY A 207 17.44 -2.28 -8.03
CA GLY A 207 16.81 -3.51 -8.48
C GLY A 207 17.83 -4.53 -9.00
N LEU A 208 18.84 -4.10 -9.75
CA LEU A 208 19.91 -4.98 -10.23
C LEU A 208 20.77 -5.60 -9.11
N LYS A 209 20.75 -5.04 -7.91
CA LYS A 209 21.50 -5.56 -6.76
C LYS A 209 20.66 -6.43 -5.85
N ASN A 210 19.35 -6.15 -5.75
CA ASN A 210 18.48 -6.72 -4.71
C ASN A 210 17.35 -7.60 -5.24
N LEU A 211 17.02 -7.53 -6.53
CA LEU A 211 15.96 -8.35 -7.13
C LEU A 211 16.52 -9.63 -7.78
N PRO A 212 15.69 -10.69 -7.92
CA PRO A 212 16.11 -11.94 -8.56
C PRO A 212 16.76 -11.74 -9.93
N GLU A 213 17.81 -12.52 -10.22
CA GLU A 213 18.58 -12.43 -11.47
C GLU A 213 17.73 -12.56 -12.73
N LYS A 214 16.62 -13.32 -12.66
CA LYS A 214 15.66 -13.45 -13.77
C LYS A 214 15.10 -12.12 -14.28
N TYR A 215 15.05 -11.08 -13.46
CA TYR A 215 14.55 -9.76 -13.83
C TYR A 215 15.64 -8.77 -14.28
N HIS A 216 16.92 -9.14 -14.15
CA HIS A 216 18.02 -8.21 -14.40
C HIS A 216 18.10 -7.78 -15.87
N GLU A 217 17.77 -8.66 -16.82
CA GLU A 217 17.76 -8.29 -18.23
C GLU A 217 16.73 -7.19 -18.52
N LEU A 218 15.50 -7.34 -17.99
CA LEU A 218 14.44 -6.34 -18.11
C LEU A 218 14.87 -4.99 -17.51
N LEU A 219 15.43 -5.00 -16.30
CA LEU A 219 15.92 -3.80 -15.63
C LEU A 219 17.07 -3.12 -16.41
N ARG A 220 18.01 -3.89 -16.97
CA ARG A 220 19.09 -3.34 -17.80
C ARG A 220 18.54 -2.66 -19.05
N LYS A 221 17.56 -3.28 -19.72
CA LYS A 221 16.89 -2.71 -20.90
C LYS A 221 16.14 -1.43 -20.53
N ALA A 222 15.34 -1.43 -19.45
CA ALA A 222 14.63 -0.25 -19.00
C ALA A 222 15.60 0.91 -18.65
N LEU A 223 16.72 0.63 -17.98
CA LEU A 223 17.77 1.61 -17.71
C LEU A 223 18.45 2.13 -18.98
N SER A 224 18.62 1.29 -20.00
CA SER A 224 19.24 1.69 -21.26
C SER A 224 18.30 2.56 -22.10
N GLU A 225 17.01 2.20 -22.16
CA GLU A 225 15.99 3.06 -22.76
C GLU A 225 15.89 4.41 -22.05
N TYR A 226 15.91 4.42 -20.72
CA TYR A 226 15.87 5.67 -19.96
C TYR A 226 17.04 6.60 -20.28
N ARG A 227 18.19 6.06 -20.70
CA ARG A 227 19.36 6.81 -21.19
C ARG A 227 19.29 7.22 -22.67
N GLY A 228 18.25 6.82 -23.38
CA GLY A 228 17.99 7.20 -24.78
C GLY A 228 18.19 6.07 -25.80
N GLU A 229 18.41 4.84 -25.37
CA GLU A 229 18.43 3.68 -26.28
C GLU A 229 17.00 3.20 -26.63
N THR A 230 16.88 2.24 -27.55
CA THR A 230 15.57 1.68 -27.96
C THR A 230 15.64 0.14 -27.94
N PRO A 231 15.66 -0.49 -26.76
CA PRO A 231 15.75 -1.94 -26.64
C PRO A 231 14.41 -2.61 -26.99
N GLY A 232 14.47 -3.89 -27.37
CA GLY A 232 13.30 -4.76 -27.46
C GLY A 232 13.01 -5.45 -26.12
N TYR A 233 11.75 -5.41 -25.68
CA TYR A 233 11.28 -6.06 -24.46
C TYR A 233 10.67 -7.43 -24.72
N ASP A 234 10.85 -8.34 -23.77
CA ASP A 234 9.98 -9.50 -23.63
C ASP A 234 8.79 -9.07 -22.75
N ILE A 235 7.64 -8.89 -23.37
CA ILE A 235 6.43 -8.41 -22.68
C ILE A 235 5.89 -9.47 -21.72
N GLY A 236 6.11 -10.77 -21.99
CA GLY A 236 5.74 -11.84 -21.06
C GLY A 236 6.56 -11.74 -19.77
N ALA A 237 7.86 -11.54 -19.88
CA ALA A 237 8.74 -11.31 -18.74
C ALA A 237 8.42 -9.99 -18.00
N ALA A 238 8.03 -8.94 -18.73
CA ALA A 238 7.62 -7.68 -18.13
C ALA A 238 6.32 -7.81 -17.31
N LYS A 239 5.30 -8.49 -17.83
CA LYS A 239 4.07 -8.78 -17.07
C LYS A 239 4.33 -9.64 -15.83
N GLU A 240 5.17 -10.67 -15.97
CA GLU A 240 5.58 -11.51 -14.83
C GLU A 240 6.31 -10.70 -13.75
N TYR A 241 7.22 -9.81 -14.17
CA TYR A 241 7.88 -8.86 -13.29
C TYR A 241 6.89 -7.94 -12.58
N ALA A 242 5.95 -7.34 -13.31
CA ALA A 242 4.94 -6.44 -12.74
C ALA A 242 4.09 -7.14 -11.69
N GLY A 243 3.51 -8.30 -11.99
CA GLY A 243 2.72 -9.07 -11.02
C GLY A 243 3.55 -9.51 -9.81
N ALA A 244 4.81 -9.90 -10.00
CA ALA A 244 5.69 -10.26 -8.89
C ALA A 244 6.02 -9.06 -8.00
N MET A 245 6.35 -7.92 -8.58
CA MET A 245 6.64 -6.69 -7.85
C MET A 245 5.41 -6.16 -7.14
N LEU A 246 4.22 -6.21 -7.76
CA LEU A 246 2.97 -5.81 -7.11
C LEU A 246 2.66 -6.66 -5.89
N ARG A 247 2.90 -7.97 -5.95
CA ARG A 247 2.80 -8.85 -4.76
C ARG A 247 3.83 -8.48 -3.70
N LEU A 248 5.11 -8.30 -4.08
CA LEU A 248 6.16 -7.93 -3.12
C LEU A 248 5.92 -6.58 -2.44
N ILE A 249 5.48 -5.58 -3.21
CA ILE A 249 5.20 -4.24 -2.72
C ILE A 249 3.91 -4.27 -1.90
N GLY A 250 2.84 -4.90 -2.42
CA GLY A 250 1.54 -5.05 -1.78
C GLY A 250 1.61 -5.80 -0.44
N ASN A 251 2.36 -6.89 -0.37
CA ASN A 251 2.51 -7.67 0.87
C ASN A 251 3.33 -6.92 1.93
N ASN A 252 4.13 -5.94 1.52
CA ASN A 252 4.85 -5.04 2.40
C ASN A 252 4.12 -3.69 2.58
N MET A 253 3.05 -3.44 1.84
CA MET A 253 2.21 -2.27 1.99
C MET A 253 1.31 -2.52 3.18
N GLN A 254 1.78 -1.94 4.28
CA GLN A 254 1.01 -1.34 5.33
C GLN A 254 1.07 -2.08 6.68
N PRO A 255 1.19 -1.32 7.78
CA PRO A 255 0.54 -1.71 9.02
C PRO A 255 -0.97 -1.81 8.76
N MET A 256 -1.62 -2.86 9.26
CA MET A 256 -3.05 -3.18 9.03
C MET A 256 -3.97 -1.97 8.81
N ASN A 257 -4.71 -1.96 7.68
CA ASN A 257 -5.89 -1.12 7.49
C ASN A 257 -7.14 -1.63 8.22
N ALA A 258 -7.09 -2.87 8.74
CA ALA A 258 -8.13 -3.40 9.60
C ALA A 258 -8.22 -2.57 10.89
N ALA A 259 -9.43 -2.17 11.28
CA ALA A 259 -9.66 -1.45 12.53
C ALA A 259 -9.18 -2.24 13.76
N LEU A 260 -9.14 -3.56 13.65
CA LEU A 260 -8.56 -4.53 14.57
C LEU A 260 -8.32 -5.85 13.81
N LEU A 261 -7.17 -6.48 14.03
CA LEU A 261 -6.90 -7.87 13.67
C LEU A 261 -7.00 -8.75 14.92
N GLY A 262 -7.76 -9.84 14.85
CA GLY A 262 -7.88 -10.83 15.93
C GLY A 262 -7.51 -12.23 15.46
N LEU A 263 -6.45 -12.79 16.05
CA LEU A 263 -5.96 -14.14 15.78
C LEU A 263 -6.35 -15.03 16.95
N PHE A 264 -7.27 -15.98 16.75
CA PHE A 264 -7.78 -16.87 17.80
C PHE A 264 -7.29 -18.31 17.59
N SER A 265 -6.98 -19.00 18.68
CA SER A 265 -6.72 -20.45 18.63
C SER A 265 -8.01 -21.24 18.37
N GLY A 266 -8.64 -21.75 19.43
CA GLY A 266 -9.87 -22.52 19.38
C GLY A 266 -10.78 -22.17 20.55
N PHE A 267 -12.07 -22.48 20.38
CA PHE A 267 -13.12 -22.28 21.38
C PHE A 267 -13.81 -23.62 21.66
N PRO A 268 -13.17 -24.53 22.41
CA PRO A 268 -13.70 -25.89 22.61
C PRO A 268 -15.10 -25.89 23.24
N ASP A 269 -15.37 -24.93 24.13
CA ASP A 269 -16.67 -24.78 24.79
C ASP A 269 -17.66 -23.90 24.00
N ARG A 270 -17.32 -23.45 22.79
CA ARG A 270 -18.14 -22.54 21.97
C ARG A 270 -18.60 -21.27 22.70
N HIS A 271 -17.72 -20.67 23.51
CA HIS A 271 -17.96 -19.39 24.17
C HIS A 271 -16.67 -18.55 24.23
N PHE A 272 -16.81 -17.23 24.40
CA PHE A 272 -15.68 -16.36 24.76
C PHE A 272 -15.53 -16.28 26.27
N ASN A 273 -14.29 -16.19 26.77
CA ASN A 273 -14.06 -15.74 28.14
C ASN A 273 -14.13 -14.20 28.21
N ASP A 274 -14.26 -13.64 29.42
CA ASP A 274 -14.41 -12.20 29.64
C ASP A 274 -13.27 -11.39 29.01
N ALA A 275 -12.02 -11.87 29.14
CA ALA A 275 -10.84 -11.16 28.64
C ALA A 275 -10.83 -11.04 27.10
N LEU A 276 -11.32 -12.05 26.39
CA LEU A 276 -11.49 -12.02 24.93
C LEU A 276 -12.69 -11.15 24.53
N ALA A 277 -13.80 -11.29 25.25
CA ALA A 277 -15.03 -10.54 24.99
C ALA A 277 -14.84 -9.03 25.15
N ASP A 278 -14.09 -8.60 26.16
CA ASP A 278 -13.85 -7.17 26.44
C ASP A 278 -13.14 -6.47 25.28
N VAL A 279 -12.12 -7.10 24.68
CA VAL A 279 -11.42 -6.53 23.52
C VAL A 279 -12.36 -6.39 22.33
N LEU A 280 -13.21 -7.38 22.08
CA LEU A 280 -14.18 -7.34 20.99
C LEU A 280 -15.24 -6.25 21.22
N LYS A 281 -15.76 -6.11 22.44
CA LYS A 281 -16.76 -5.08 22.81
C LYS A 281 -16.24 -3.66 22.60
N GLU A 282 -14.95 -3.43 22.85
CA GLU A 282 -14.32 -2.12 22.65
C GLU A 282 -14.09 -1.77 21.17
N ASN A 283 -14.04 -2.78 20.29
CA ASN A 283 -13.53 -2.60 18.92
C ASN A 283 -14.53 -2.96 17.81
N LEU A 284 -15.74 -3.43 18.14
CA LEU A 284 -16.81 -3.73 17.17
C LEU A 284 -18.04 -2.81 17.35
N PRO A 285 -17.92 -1.50 17.07
CA PRO A 285 -19.02 -0.55 17.27
C PRO A 285 -20.13 -0.70 16.20
N LYS A 286 -19.76 -0.94 14.94
CA LYS A 286 -20.69 -1.11 13.81
C LYS A 286 -20.91 -2.60 13.53
N ARG A 287 -22.17 -3.02 13.41
CA ARG A 287 -22.58 -4.43 13.41
C ARG A 287 -23.72 -4.70 12.41
N ASP A 288 -23.65 -4.08 11.23
CA ASP A 288 -24.66 -4.27 10.20
C ASP A 288 -24.43 -5.58 9.43
N LEU A 289 -23.18 -5.87 9.04
CA LEU A 289 -22.82 -7.08 8.29
C LEU A 289 -21.54 -7.74 8.83
N ILE A 290 -21.64 -9.03 9.16
CA ILE A 290 -20.48 -9.92 9.34
C ILE A 290 -20.39 -10.92 8.17
N VAL A 291 -19.18 -11.11 7.65
CA VAL A 291 -18.90 -12.05 6.57
C VAL A 291 -17.93 -13.11 7.05
N PHE A 292 -18.29 -14.38 6.86
CA PHE A 292 -17.47 -15.54 7.22
C PHE A 292 -16.82 -16.13 5.96
N ILE A 293 -15.53 -16.45 6.00
CA ILE A 293 -14.81 -17.06 4.87
C ILE A 293 -14.49 -18.50 5.23
N SER A 294 -15.06 -19.43 4.47
CA SER A 294 -14.94 -20.87 4.71
C SER A 294 -13.53 -21.40 4.48
N ALA A 295 -13.12 -22.38 5.29
CA ALA A 295 -11.94 -23.21 5.08
C ALA A 295 -12.26 -24.62 4.57
N ASP A 296 -13.54 -24.91 4.31
CA ASP A 296 -14.02 -26.10 3.60
C ASP A 296 -15.09 -25.66 2.59
N PRO A 297 -14.66 -25.09 1.46
CA PRO A 297 -15.54 -24.30 0.59
C PRO A 297 -16.62 -25.12 -0.13
N GLU A 298 -16.57 -26.45 -0.07
CA GLU A 298 -17.56 -27.35 -0.66
C GLU A 298 -18.59 -27.86 0.36
N ASN A 299 -18.33 -27.72 1.66
CA ASN A 299 -19.19 -28.26 2.72
C ASN A 299 -20.21 -27.22 3.22
N TYR A 300 -21.24 -26.97 2.39
CA TYR A 300 -22.18 -25.88 2.59
C TYR A 300 -22.96 -25.96 3.92
N GLU A 301 -23.35 -27.16 4.34
CA GLU A 301 -24.10 -27.39 5.59
C GLU A 301 -23.22 -27.04 6.80
N GLN A 302 -21.99 -27.56 6.86
CA GLN A 302 -21.05 -27.23 7.92
C GLN A 302 -20.70 -25.74 7.94
N ASN A 303 -20.54 -25.11 6.77
CA ASN A 303 -20.26 -23.69 6.65
C ASN A 303 -21.39 -22.82 7.23
N ASP A 304 -22.65 -23.19 6.99
CA ASP A 304 -23.82 -22.50 7.53
C ASP A 304 -23.94 -22.70 9.06
N ASP A 305 -23.69 -23.92 9.54
CA ASP A 305 -23.70 -24.26 10.97
C ASP A 305 -22.59 -23.53 11.74
N ASP A 306 -21.37 -23.51 11.21
CA ASP A 306 -20.23 -22.82 11.83
C ASP A 306 -20.44 -21.30 11.83
N ARG A 307 -20.97 -20.73 10.73
CA ARG A 307 -21.38 -19.31 10.68
C ARG A 307 -22.36 -18.99 11.80
N ASP A 308 -23.35 -19.85 12.00
CA ASP A 308 -24.40 -19.62 12.99
C ASP A 308 -23.88 -19.78 14.42
N GLY A 309 -23.07 -20.80 14.69
CA GLY A 309 -22.43 -20.99 15.99
C GLY A 309 -21.47 -19.85 16.36
N MET A 310 -20.60 -19.42 15.43
CA MET A 310 -19.68 -18.30 15.70
C MET A 310 -20.42 -16.96 15.88
N HIS A 311 -21.52 -16.76 15.15
CA HIS A 311 -22.37 -15.58 15.35
C HIS A 311 -23.12 -15.64 16.69
N GLU A 312 -23.56 -16.82 17.14
CA GLU A 312 -24.18 -17.03 18.45
C GLU A 312 -23.21 -16.69 19.59
N MET A 313 -21.94 -17.12 19.50
CA MET A 313 -20.90 -16.73 20.44
C MET A 313 -20.74 -15.21 20.59
N LEU A 314 -20.81 -14.47 19.48
CA LEU A 314 -20.80 -13.01 19.50
C LEU A 314 -22.08 -12.45 20.13
N ALA A 315 -23.24 -13.03 19.82
CA ALA A 315 -24.53 -12.60 20.35
C ALA A 315 -24.61 -12.73 21.87
N GLU A 316 -24.07 -13.80 22.45
CA GLU A 316 -24.04 -14.04 23.90
C GLU A 316 -23.28 -12.96 24.67
N ILE A 317 -22.23 -12.40 24.09
CA ILE A 317 -21.47 -11.29 24.67
C ILE A 317 -22.02 -9.90 24.29
N GLY A 318 -23.22 -9.85 23.68
CA GLY A 318 -23.90 -8.62 23.30
C GLY A 318 -23.43 -8.00 21.98
N LEU A 319 -22.78 -8.79 21.11
CA LEU A 319 -22.20 -8.36 19.83
C LEU A 319 -22.90 -9.00 18.61
N ALA A 320 -24.20 -9.24 18.70
CA ALA A 320 -24.98 -9.74 17.56
C ALA A 320 -24.93 -8.76 16.36
N PHE A 321 -24.74 -9.32 15.16
CA PHE A 321 -24.81 -8.59 13.89
C PHE A 321 -26.19 -8.68 13.24
N ALA A 322 -26.62 -7.62 12.57
CA ALA A 322 -27.92 -7.56 11.88
C ALA A 322 -28.00 -8.53 10.68
N LYS A 323 -26.89 -8.70 9.95
CA LYS A 323 -26.75 -9.63 8.84
C LYS A 323 -25.48 -10.46 8.97
N LYS A 324 -25.57 -11.71 8.53
CA LYS A 324 -24.44 -12.63 8.42
C LYS A 324 -24.45 -13.31 7.05
N HIS A 325 -23.27 -13.49 6.47
CA HIS A 325 -23.10 -14.19 5.20
C HIS A 325 -21.87 -15.09 5.25
N VAL A 326 -21.90 -16.20 4.52
CA VAL A 326 -20.74 -17.08 4.36
C VAL A 326 -20.29 -17.04 2.91
N ILE A 327 -18.98 -16.84 2.71
CA ILE A 327 -18.30 -16.95 1.43
C ILE A 327 -17.74 -18.36 1.33
N ASP A 328 -18.28 -19.12 0.40
CA ASP A 328 -17.86 -20.46 -0.03
C ASP A 328 -18.15 -20.62 -1.54
N ARG A 329 -18.16 -21.84 -2.08
CA ARG A 329 -18.35 -22.08 -3.52
C ARG A 329 -19.75 -21.74 -4.05
N ARG A 330 -20.71 -21.41 -3.19
CA ARG A 330 -22.01 -20.85 -3.60
C ARG A 330 -21.91 -19.37 -3.99
N THR A 331 -20.84 -18.69 -3.56
CA THR A 331 -20.69 -17.24 -3.74
C THR A 331 -19.98 -16.92 -5.05
N ALA A 332 -20.62 -16.11 -5.90
CA ALA A 332 -19.98 -15.61 -7.12
C ALA A 332 -18.88 -14.57 -6.77
N ALA A 333 -17.81 -14.49 -7.56
CA ALA A 333 -16.67 -13.59 -7.30
C ALA A 333 -17.08 -12.11 -7.12
N ALA A 334 -17.97 -11.59 -7.98
CA ALA A 334 -18.47 -10.22 -7.87
C ALA A 334 -19.26 -9.97 -6.57
N GLU A 335 -20.00 -10.98 -6.10
CA GLU A 335 -20.74 -10.91 -4.84
C GLU A 335 -19.78 -10.97 -3.65
N ALA A 336 -18.76 -11.84 -3.70
CA ALA A 336 -17.72 -11.92 -2.68
C ALA A 336 -17.00 -10.57 -2.51
N VAL A 337 -16.61 -9.92 -3.61
CA VAL A 337 -16.03 -8.56 -3.58
C VAL A 337 -16.98 -7.56 -2.92
N ARG A 338 -18.27 -7.56 -3.26
CA ARG A 338 -19.26 -6.66 -2.64
C ARG A 338 -19.35 -6.89 -1.12
N LEU A 339 -19.48 -8.15 -0.71
CA LEU A 339 -19.59 -8.53 0.69
C LEU A 339 -18.39 -8.07 1.51
N ILE A 340 -17.16 -8.26 1.00
CA ILE A 340 -15.94 -7.79 1.68
C ILE A 340 -15.90 -6.27 1.82
N ARG A 341 -16.36 -5.52 0.81
CA ARG A 341 -16.41 -4.04 0.86
C ARG A 341 -17.45 -3.51 1.85
N GLU A 342 -18.57 -4.20 1.98
CA GLU A 342 -19.69 -3.79 2.84
C GLU A 342 -19.58 -4.29 4.28
N ALA A 343 -18.72 -5.28 4.54
CA ALA A 343 -18.56 -5.89 5.86
C ALA A 343 -18.07 -4.91 6.91
N ASP A 344 -18.62 -5.02 8.12
CA ASP A 344 -18.08 -4.38 9.32
C ASP A 344 -17.12 -5.30 10.06
N CYS A 345 -17.33 -6.61 9.92
CA CYS A 345 -16.46 -7.65 10.43
C CYS A 345 -16.31 -8.76 9.39
N ILE A 346 -15.07 -9.22 9.20
CA ILE A 346 -14.72 -10.35 8.34
C ILE A 346 -14.09 -11.41 9.21
N TRP A 347 -14.55 -12.65 9.10
CA TRP A 347 -14.12 -13.74 9.96
C TRP A 347 -13.64 -14.93 9.13
N LEU A 348 -12.35 -15.26 9.20
CA LEU A 348 -11.77 -16.45 8.59
C LEU A 348 -11.97 -17.65 9.50
N MET A 349 -12.70 -18.65 9.00
CA MET A 349 -13.11 -19.83 9.76
C MET A 349 -11.97 -20.84 9.92
N GLY A 350 -12.11 -21.75 10.88
CA GLY A 350 -11.23 -22.92 11.03
C GLY A 350 -11.55 -24.00 9.99
N GLY A 351 -10.61 -24.92 9.76
CA GLY A 351 -10.73 -25.98 8.76
C GLY A 351 -9.39 -26.25 8.07
N GLU A 352 -9.40 -26.48 6.76
CA GLU A 352 -8.18 -26.71 5.99
C GLU A 352 -7.59 -25.37 5.49
N PRO A 353 -6.44 -24.92 6.01
CA PRO A 353 -5.95 -23.57 5.71
C PRO A 353 -5.58 -23.38 4.22
N THR A 354 -5.11 -24.40 3.51
CA THR A 354 -4.77 -24.26 2.08
C THR A 354 -6.01 -24.08 1.21
N TRP A 355 -7.14 -24.72 1.55
CA TRP A 355 -8.40 -24.56 0.81
C TRP A 355 -9.01 -23.18 1.00
N GLN A 356 -8.89 -22.60 2.20
CA GLN A 356 -9.32 -21.23 2.47
C GLN A 356 -8.56 -20.20 1.61
N ILE A 357 -7.22 -20.30 1.56
CA ILE A 357 -6.38 -19.43 0.71
C ILE A 357 -6.73 -19.61 -0.76
N LYS A 358 -6.94 -20.86 -1.19
CA LYS A 358 -7.36 -21.14 -2.56
C LYS A 358 -8.71 -20.47 -2.88
N LEU A 359 -9.70 -20.56 -1.98
CA LEU A 359 -11.00 -19.91 -2.16
C LEU A 359 -10.85 -18.39 -2.32
N ILE A 360 -10.08 -17.74 -1.43
CA ILE A 360 -9.85 -16.29 -1.45
C ILE A 360 -9.24 -15.85 -2.79
N ARG A 361 -8.23 -16.58 -3.27
CA ARG A 361 -7.54 -16.31 -4.53
C ARG A 361 -8.43 -16.58 -5.74
N ASP A 362 -9.16 -17.70 -5.75
CA ASP A 362 -10.09 -18.06 -6.83
C ASP A 362 -11.20 -17.01 -7.00
N LEU A 363 -11.65 -16.40 -5.90
CA LEU A 363 -12.69 -15.35 -5.91
C LEU A 363 -12.12 -13.94 -6.14
N GLY A 364 -10.79 -13.77 -6.16
CA GLY A 364 -10.14 -12.48 -6.37
C GLY A 364 -10.40 -11.45 -5.26
N ILE A 365 -10.64 -11.90 -4.02
CA ILE A 365 -11.00 -11.01 -2.90
C ILE A 365 -9.81 -10.59 -2.02
N ASP A 366 -8.60 -11.10 -2.30
CA ASP A 366 -7.38 -10.81 -1.53
C ASP A 366 -7.08 -9.29 -1.41
N THR A 367 -7.09 -8.61 -2.55
CA THR A 367 -6.90 -7.15 -2.62
C THR A 367 -7.96 -6.38 -1.84
N GLU A 368 -9.21 -6.85 -1.86
CA GLU A 368 -10.32 -6.19 -1.18
C GLU A 368 -10.28 -6.40 0.34
N LEU A 369 -9.79 -7.56 0.80
CA LEU A 369 -9.52 -7.81 2.21
C LEU A 369 -8.51 -6.78 2.75
N HIS A 370 -7.42 -6.53 2.01
CA HIS A 370 -6.38 -5.56 2.41
C HIS A 370 -6.83 -4.09 2.35
N LYS A 371 -7.79 -3.77 1.47
CA LYS A 371 -8.42 -2.43 1.40
C LYS A 371 -9.50 -2.24 2.48
N SER A 372 -9.99 -3.33 3.08
CA SER A 372 -11.09 -3.27 4.02
C SER A 372 -10.71 -2.55 5.31
N LYS A 373 -11.64 -1.74 5.81
CA LYS A 373 -11.57 -1.11 7.14
C LYS A 373 -12.32 -1.90 8.21
N ALA A 374 -12.86 -3.07 7.85
CA ALA A 374 -13.55 -3.96 8.76
C ALA A 374 -12.61 -4.44 9.87
N VAL A 375 -13.21 -4.93 10.96
CA VAL A 375 -12.47 -5.79 11.89
C VAL A 375 -12.25 -7.14 11.23
N ILE A 376 -11.02 -7.66 11.24
CA ILE A 376 -10.68 -8.94 10.63
C ILE A 376 -10.31 -9.92 11.73
N LEU A 377 -11.05 -11.01 11.81
CA LEU A 377 -10.89 -12.07 12.80
C LEU A 377 -10.53 -13.37 12.10
N GLY A 378 -9.75 -14.23 12.74
CA GLY A 378 -9.45 -15.56 12.23
C GLY A 378 -9.35 -16.55 13.39
N VAL A 379 -9.94 -17.73 13.22
CA VAL A 379 -9.89 -18.81 14.23
C VAL A 379 -9.22 -20.04 13.63
N SER A 380 -8.37 -20.71 14.41
CA SER A 380 -7.66 -21.92 13.99
C SER A 380 -6.92 -21.69 12.67
N ALA A 381 -7.20 -22.46 11.62
CA ALA A 381 -6.70 -22.25 10.26
C ALA A 381 -6.83 -20.80 9.76
N GLY A 382 -7.95 -20.13 10.04
CA GLY A 382 -8.15 -18.72 9.70
C GLY A 382 -7.15 -17.79 10.38
N SER A 383 -6.79 -18.07 11.64
CA SER A 383 -5.77 -17.28 12.35
C SER A 383 -4.38 -17.47 11.74
N MET A 384 -4.08 -18.68 11.25
CA MET A 384 -2.83 -19.00 10.57
C MET A 384 -2.75 -18.21 9.26
N ASN A 385 -3.81 -18.25 8.46
CA ASN A 385 -3.87 -17.62 7.14
C ASN A 385 -3.84 -16.09 7.14
N LEU A 386 -4.18 -15.46 8.27
CA LEU A 386 -3.97 -14.02 8.45
C LEU A 386 -2.47 -13.66 8.55
N GLY A 387 -1.61 -14.62 8.89
CA GLY A 387 -0.16 -14.47 8.84
C GLY A 387 0.36 -14.33 7.41
N ARG A 388 1.57 -13.76 7.27
CA ARG A 388 2.33 -13.78 6.02
C ARG A 388 2.83 -15.18 5.72
N THR A 389 3.32 -15.86 6.74
CA THR A 389 3.89 -17.20 6.63
C THR A 389 3.08 -18.17 7.48
N VAL A 390 2.75 -19.32 6.89
CA VAL A 390 2.03 -20.41 7.57
C VAL A 390 2.92 -21.64 7.63
N ALA A 391 3.06 -22.21 8.83
CA ALA A 391 3.66 -23.52 9.02
C ALA A 391 2.62 -24.62 8.74
N TYR A 392 2.63 -25.19 7.54
CA TYR A 392 1.84 -26.37 7.22
C TYR A 392 2.55 -27.61 7.76
N ILE A 393 1.88 -28.37 8.63
CA ILE A 393 2.52 -29.44 9.42
C ILE A 393 2.04 -30.85 9.08
N TRP A 394 1.16 -31.01 8.10
CA TRP A 394 0.49 -32.28 7.78
C TRP A 394 1.31 -33.13 6.79
N ASP A 395 0.73 -33.60 5.70
CA ASP A 395 1.31 -34.65 4.86
C ASP A 395 2.68 -34.28 4.26
N ASP A 396 2.87 -33.02 3.91
CA ASP A 396 4.13 -32.46 3.41
C ASP A 396 4.48 -31.21 4.21
N PRO A 397 5.27 -31.31 5.31
CA PRO A 397 5.54 -30.15 6.15
C PRO A 397 6.37 -29.08 5.43
N HIS A 398 5.80 -27.90 5.25
CA HIS A 398 6.46 -26.77 4.58
C HIS A 398 5.88 -25.44 5.06
N PHE A 399 6.59 -24.35 4.73
CA PHE A 399 6.05 -23.01 4.87
C PHE A 399 5.42 -22.56 3.55
N TYR A 400 4.28 -21.90 3.61
CA TYR A 400 3.72 -21.19 2.47
C TYR A 400 3.32 -19.77 2.83
N GLU A 401 3.23 -18.92 1.81
CA GLU A 401 2.82 -17.53 1.94
C GLU A 401 1.29 -17.40 1.85
N ALA A 402 0.69 -16.78 2.87
CA ALA A 402 -0.75 -16.60 3.03
C ALA A 402 -1.14 -15.13 2.81
N LEU A 403 -1.98 -14.53 3.67
CA LEU A 403 -2.56 -13.20 3.41
C LEU A 403 -1.64 -12.06 3.82
N GLY A 404 -0.82 -12.21 4.87
CA GLY A 404 0.14 -11.16 5.23
C GLY A 404 -0.40 -9.99 6.04
N PHE A 405 -1.52 -10.14 6.75
CA PHE A 405 -2.01 -9.13 7.71
C PHE A 405 -1.10 -8.98 8.95
N THR A 406 -0.26 -9.98 9.22
CA THR A 406 0.73 -10.00 10.31
C THR A 406 1.96 -10.81 9.92
N ASN A 407 3.13 -10.47 10.47
CA ASN A 407 4.34 -11.28 10.34
C ASN A 407 4.41 -12.44 11.35
N LEU A 408 3.39 -12.63 12.18
CA LEU A 408 3.34 -13.75 13.12
C LEU A 408 2.99 -15.03 12.37
N THR A 409 3.84 -16.05 12.50
CA THR A 409 3.51 -17.42 12.09
C THR A 409 2.79 -18.11 13.24
N ILE A 410 1.48 -18.31 13.10
CA ILE A 410 0.63 -18.88 14.16
C ILE A 410 0.51 -20.40 14.01
N LYS A 411 0.52 -21.10 15.14
CA LYS A 411 -0.04 -22.45 15.27
C LYS A 411 -1.11 -22.44 16.36
N ALA A 412 -2.37 -22.63 15.97
CA ALA A 412 -3.48 -22.83 16.89
C ALA A 412 -3.49 -24.24 17.49
N HIS A 413 -4.25 -24.44 18.56
CA HIS A 413 -4.46 -25.73 19.26
C HIS A 413 -3.15 -26.34 19.74
N TYR A 414 -2.34 -25.58 20.46
CA TYR A 414 -1.15 -26.10 21.12
C TYR A 414 -1.52 -26.75 22.45
N GLU A 415 -1.04 -27.97 22.65
CA GLU A 415 -1.06 -28.67 23.94
C GLU A 415 0.26 -29.45 24.07
N GLU A 416 0.77 -29.61 25.30
CA GLU A 416 1.97 -30.41 25.54
C GLU A 416 1.74 -31.88 25.14
N GLY A 417 2.74 -32.48 24.49
CA GLY A 417 2.68 -33.88 24.08
C GLY A 417 2.02 -34.12 22.72
N GLU A 418 1.55 -33.07 22.03
CA GLU A 418 0.99 -33.18 20.69
C GLU A 418 1.97 -33.73 19.66
N TRP A 419 1.46 -34.55 18.75
CA TRP A 419 2.26 -35.31 17.78
C TRP A 419 3.06 -34.42 16.83
N PHE A 420 2.58 -33.20 16.59
CA PHE A 420 3.19 -32.26 15.66
C PHE A 420 4.32 -31.43 16.29
N ILE A 421 4.55 -31.51 17.61
CA ILE A 421 5.60 -30.73 18.29
C ILE A 421 6.99 -30.94 17.69
N PRO A 422 7.45 -32.19 17.42
CA PRO A 422 8.77 -32.40 16.80
C PRO A 422 8.89 -31.72 15.42
N ARG A 423 7.81 -31.71 14.63
CA ARG A 423 7.78 -31.04 13.32
C ARG A 423 7.88 -29.52 13.47
N LEU A 424 7.13 -28.94 14.41
CA LEU A 424 7.23 -27.51 14.70
C LEU A 424 8.63 -27.11 15.16
N LYS A 425 9.29 -27.94 15.98
CA LYS A 425 10.67 -27.69 16.40
C LYS A 425 11.64 -27.70 15.22
N GLU A 426 11.52 -28.67 14.32
CA GLU A 426 12.32 -28.74 13.09
C GLU A 426 12.09 -27.51 12.19
N MET A 427 10.83 -27.18 11.92
CA MET A 427 10.46 -26.00 11.13
C MET A 427 10.94 -24.70 11.79
N SER A 428 10.94 -24.63 13.12
CA SER A 428 11.38 -23.45 13.87
C SER A 428 12.89 -23.16 13.77
N MET A 429 13.67 -24.09 13.23
CA MET A 429 15.10 -23.85 12.97
C MET A 429 15.32 -22.73 11.95
N THR A 430 14.36 -22.52 11.04
CA THR A 430 14.42 -21.49 10.01
C THR A 430 13.46 -20.33 10.27
N HIS A 431 12.33 -20.56 10.95
CA HIS A 431 11.32 -19.52 11.14
C HIS A 431 10.57 -19.66 12.48
N PRO A 432 10.51 -18.62 13.33
CA PRO A 432 9.84 -18.70 14.64
C PRO A 432 8.32 -18.91 14.50
N ILE A 433 7.75 -19.74 15.37
CA ILE A 433 6.33 -20.09 15.37
C ILE A 433 5.72 -19.75 16.73
N VAL A 434 4.61 -19.02 16.73
CA VAL A 434 3.83 -18.71 17.94
C VAL A 434 2.75 -19.78 18.09
N ALA A 435 2.93 -20.67 19.06
CA ALA A 435 2.01 -21.74 19.38
C ALA A 435 1.03 -21.30 20.46
N MET A 436 -0.28 -21.36 20.18
CA MET A 436 -1.33 -20.84 21.03
C MET A 436 -2.17 -21.98 21.62
N GLU A 437 -2.35 -21.99 22.93
CA GLU A 437 -3.32 -22.88 23.58
C GLU A 437 -4.74 -22.40 23.24
N ASP A 438 -5.73 -23.29 23.34
CA ASP A 438 -7.13 -22.90 23.19
C ASP A 438 -7.56 -21.84 24.20
N MET A 439 -8.61 -21.09 23.85
CA MET A 439 -9.04 -19.88 24.59
C MET A 439 -7.99 -18.77 24.67
N SER A 440 -7.04 -18.75 23.72
CA SER A 440 -6.04 -17.69 23.56
C SER A 440 -6.24 -16.90 22.28
N ALA A 441 -5.84 -15.62 22.31
CA ALA A 441 -5.89 -14.74 21.16
C ALA A 441 -4.76 -13.70 21.15
N ILE A 442 -4.41 -13.26 19.96
CA ILE A 442 -3.55 -12.11 19.72
C ILE A 442 -4.36 -11.06 18.99
N TYR A 443 -4.40 -9.85 19.53
CA TYR A 443 -5.05 -8.71 18.93
C TYR A 443 -4.00 -7.72 18.45
N VAL A 444 -4.14 -7.24 17.22
CA VAL A 444 -3.22 -6.28 16.62
C VAL A 444 -4.02 -5.07 16.10
N LYS A 445 -3.61 -3.86 16.46
CA LYS A 445 -4.24 -2.60 16.04
C LYS A 445 -3.19 -1.52 15.87
N GLY A 446 -2.87 -1.17 14.62
CA GLY A 446 -1.65 -0.41 14.30
C GLY A 446 -0.42 -1.10 14.90
N ASP A 447 0.43 -0.35 15.60
CA ASP A 447 1.63 -0.88 16.27
C ASP A 447 1.36 -1.55 17.63
N ARG A 448 0.10 -1.62 18.06
CA ARG A 448 -0.26 -2.22 19.35
C ARG A 448 -0.59 -3.69 19.16
N ILE A 449 0.08 -4.53 19.92
CA ILE A 449 -0.28 -5.94 20.11
C ILE A 449 -0.74 -6.16 21.54
N ARG A 450 -1.75 -7.01 21.72
CA ARG A 450 -2.23 -7.47 23.03
C ARG A 450 -2.44 -8.98 22.94
N LYS A 451 -1.86 -9.74 23.86
CA LYS A 451 -2.17 -11.16 24.01
C LYS A 451 -3.21 -11.39 25.09
N VAL A 452 -4.00 -12.44 24.91
CA VAL A 452 -4.91 -13.01 25.91
C VAL A 452 -4.72 -14.52 25.89
N GLY A 453 -4.66 -15.17 27.07
CA GLY A 453 -4.43 -16.61 27.17
C GLY A 453 -2.96 -17.02 27.16
N LYS A 454 -2.72 -18.33 27.04
CA LYS A 454 -1.39 -18.94 27.10
C LYS A 454 -0.87 -19.25 25.71
N MET A 455 0.37 -18.86 25.49
CA MET A 455 1.03 -19.02 24.20
C MET A 455 2.55 -19.11 24.40
N HIS A 456 3.17 -19.84 23.49
CA HIS A 456 4.56 -20.25 23.53
C HIS A 456 5.24 -19.84 22.23
N LEU A 457 6.51 -19.47 22.32
CA LEU A 457 7.38 -19.32 21.16
C LEU A 457 8.12 -20.63 20.94
N ILE A 458 8.02 -21.15 19.72
CA ILE A 458 8.87 -22.22 19.21
C ILE A 458 9.89 -21.55 18.27
N ASP A 459 11.15 -21.47 18.69
CA ASP A 459 12.22 -20.84 17.91
C ASP A 459 13.51 -21.63 18.11
N LYS A 460 14.19 -21.96 17.00
CA LYS A 460 15.44 -22.74 17.00
C LYS A 460 15.35 -24.07 17.77
N GLY A 461 14.22 -24.75 17.64
CA GLY A 461 13.97 -26.07 18.25
C GLY A 461 13.60 -26.03 19.74
N GLU A 462 13.61 -24.84 20.35
CA GLU A 462 13.25 -24.63 21.76
C GLU A 462 11.82 -24.11 21.89
N ILE A 463 11.15 -24.48 22.99
CA ILE A 463 9.80 -24.02 23.31
C ILE A 463 9.84 -23.31 24.66
N GLY A 464 9.28 -22.10 24.71
CA GLY A 464 9.17 -21.35 25.95
C GLY A 464 8.05 -20.32 25.91
N PRO A 465 7.73 -19.67 27.04
CA PRO A 465 6.70 -18.63 27.09
C PRO A 465 7.09 -17.43 26.22
N ILE A 466 6.10 -16.79 25.58
CA ILE A 466 6.31 -15.59 24.78
C ILE A 466 5.81 -14.33 25.51
N THR A 467 6.57 -13.23 25.46
CA THR A 467 6.17 -11.93 26.01
C THR A 467 5.52 -11.03 24.95
N ASP A 468 4.82 -9.98 25.39
CA ASP A 468 4.22 -9.00 24.48
C ASP A 468 5.27 -8.25 23.68
N GLU A 469 6.43 -7.94 24.28
CA GLU A 469 7.55 -7.31 23.58
C GLU A 469 8.09 -8.22 22.47
N LYS A 470 8.20 -9.52 22.75
CA LYS A 470 8.68 -10.48 21.75
C LYS A 470 7.67 -10.67 20.61
N LEU A 471 6.37 -10.67 20.92
CA LEU A 471 5.31 -10.65 19.91
C LEU A 471 5.40 -9.41 19.02
N LYS A 472 5.62 -8.22 19.60
CA LYS A 472 5.85 -6.98 18.82
C LYS A 472 7.07 -7.13 17.92
N GLU A 473 8.20 -7.59 18.46
CA GLU A 473 9.43 -7.79 17.68
C GLU A 473 9.18 -8.71 16.48
N LEU A 474 8.53 -9.85 16.69
CA LEU A 474 8.20 -10.80 15.62
C LEU A 474 7.25 -10.20 14.59
N ASN A 475 6.24 -9.45 15.04
CA ASN A 475 5.29 -8.79 14.13
C ASN A 475 5.94 -7.68 13.28
N HIS A 476 7.02 -7.06 13.77
CA HIS A 476 7.77 -6.02 13.06
C HIS A 476 9.03 -6.54 12.33
N ARG A 477 9.32 -7.84 12.38
CA ARG A 477 10.44 -8.39 11.62
C ARG A 477 10.15 -8.28 10.13
N GLU A 478 11.03 -7.60 9.42
CA GLU A 478 11.13 -7.71 7.97
C GLU A 478 11.56 -9.14 7.62
N SER A 479 10.96 -9.69 6.56
CA SER A 479 11.31 -11.02 6.06
C SER A 479 12.79 -11.01 5.62
N ASN A 480 13.66 -11.70 6.37
CA ASN A 480 15.04 -11.94 5.95
C ASN A 480 15.12 -12.84 4.73
#